data_AF-A0A0M5JU46-F1
#
_entry.id   AF-A0A0M5JU46-F1
#
_cell.length_a   1.000
_cell.length_b   1.000
_cell.length_c   1.000
_cell.angle_alpha   90.00
_cell.angle_beta   90.00
_cell.angle_gamma   90.00
#
_symmetry.space_group_name_H-M   'P 1'
#
loop_
_entity.id
_entity.type
_entity.pdbx_description
1 polymer ?
#
loop_
_entity_poly.entity_id
_entity_poly.type
_entity_poly.pdbx_seq_one_letter_code
_entity_poly.pdbx_strand_id
1 'polypeptide(L)'
;MNLEEHVDLGSWARFEPTLAAFLDGPARPDGARPGTTLLLTAPAPVVGAGPVPTAGPLARLRRRRAGLASPHPPGMALTGRADGVEIALPVLDARGAALLGPAQVGSLRALGWRRRAGALVRLLPDGGAAAAAAVRVLIEVLRVAHPADLDHRAADAG
;
A
#
# COMPACT_ATOMS: atom_id res chain seq x y z
N MET A 1 -2.54 -19.68 0.21
CA MET A 1 -3.30 -19.42 -1.04
C MET A 1 -2.34 -18.89 -2.10
N ASN A 2 -2.44 -19.36 -3.33
CA ASN A 2 -1.66 -18.83 -4.45
C ASN A 2 -2.44 -17.66 -5.10
N LEU A 3 -1.83 -16.48 -5.18
CA LEU A 3 -2.49 -15.28 -5.68
C LEU A 3 -2.62 -15.29 -7.21
N GLU A 4 -1.63 -15.82 -7.92
CA GLU A 4 -1.56 -15.79 -9.39
C GLU A 4 -2.66 -16.63 -10.04
N GLU A 5 -3.23 -17.59 -9.30
CA GLU A 5 -4.42 -18.35 -9.72
C GLU A 5 -5.70 -17.47 -9.75
N HIS A 6 -5.69 -16.35 -9.03
CA HIS A 6 -6.86 -15.49 -8.82
C HIS A 6 -6.70 -14.09 -9.42
N VAL A 7 -5.46 -13.58 -9.54
CA VAL A 7 -5.16 -12.21 -9.98
C VAL A 7 -4.15 -12.22 -11.12
N ASP A 8 -4.50 -11.58 -12.23
CA ASP A 8 -3.66 -11.48 -13.44
C ASP A 8 -2.65 -10.33 -13.29
N LEU A 9 -1.37 -10.68 -13.10
CA LEU A 9 -0.26 -9.72 -12.98
C LEU A 9 0.33 -9.29 -14.34
N GLY A 10 -0.24 -9.75 -15.46
CA GLY A 10 0.29 -9.56 -16.81
C GLY A 10 0.02 -8.20 -17.42
N SER A 11 -0.95 -7.43 -16.91
CA SER A 11 -1.18 -6.03 -17.31
C SER A 11 -2.11 -5.31 -16.33
N TRP A 12 -2.02 -3.98 -16.22
CA TRP A 12 -2.94 -3.20 -15.37
C TRP A 12 -4.42 -3.39 -15.74
N ALA A 13 -4.72 -3.51 -17.04
CA ALA A 13 -6.09 -3.68 -17.53
C ALA A 13 -6.75 -5.00 -17.11
N ARG A 14 -5.95 -6.06 -16.90
CA ARG A 14 -6.45 -7.35 -16.39
C ARG A 14 -6.29 -7.48 -14.88
N PHE A 15 -5.28 -6.83 -14.32
CA PHE A 15 -5.00 -6.80 -12.90
C PHE A 15 -6.17 -6.20 -12.10
N GLU A 16 -6.65 -5.01 -12.48
CA GLU A 16 -7.72 -4.34 -11.74
C GLU A 16 -9.01 -5.18 -11.60
N PRO A 17 -9.61 -5.71 -12.69
CA PRO A 17 -10.84 -6.50 -12.58
C PRO A 17 -10.63 -7.84 -11.87
N THR A 18 -9.48 -8.50 -12.03
CA THR A 18 -9.20 -9.77 -11.35
C THR A 18 -8.92 -9.57 -9.86
N LEU A 19 -8.23 -8.49 -9.48
CA LEU A 19 -8.09 -8.07 -8.09
C LEU A 19 -9.45 -7.75 -7.46
N ALA A 20 -10.33 -7.05 -8.17
CA ALA A 20 -11.68 -6.77 -7.67
C ALA A 20 -12.46 -8.05 -7.37
N ALA A 21 -12.47 -9.00 -8.31
CA ALA A 21 -13.12 -10.29 -8.14
C ALA A 21 -12.54 -11.09 -6.96
N PHE A 22 -11.22 -11.06 -6.79
CA PHE A 22 -10.55 -11.67 -5.65
C PHE A 22 -11.00 -11.04 -4.31
N LEU A 23 -11.09 -9.71 -4.26
CA LEU A 23 -11.43 -8.96 -3.05
C LEU A 23 -12.90 -9.13 -2.63
N ASP A 24 -13.82 -9.32 -3.59
CA ASP A 24 -15.24 -9.57 -3.30
C ASP A 24 -15.56 -11.05 -3.05
N GLY A 25 -14.70 -11.97 -3.48
CA GLY A 25 -14.87 -13.40 -3.26
C GLY A 25 -13.87 -13.96 -2.24
N PRO A 26 -12.77 -14.60 -2.69
CA PRO A 26 -11.82 -15.30 -1.82
C PRO A 26 -11.29 -14.51 -0.62
N ALA A 27 -11.18 -13.19 -0.72
CA ALA A 27 -10.67 -12.38 0.38
C ALA A 27 -11.71 -12.07 1.46
N ARG A 28 -13.02 -12.22 1.19
CA ARG A 28 -14.06 -11.91 2.16
C ARG A 28 -14.13 -12.95 3.27
N PRO A 29 -14.40 -12.52 4.53
CA PRO A 29 -14.76 -13.47 5.57
C PRO A 29 -16.11 -14.13 5.25
N ASP A 30 -16.23 -15.44 5.48
CA ASP A 30 -17.44 -16.23 5.20
C ASP A 30 -18.15 -16.72 6.50
N GLY A 31 -17.83 -16.11 7.64
CA GLY A 31 -18.37 -16.45 8.96
C GLY A 31 -17.71 -17.65 9.63
N ALA A 32 -17.17 -18.59 8.86
CA ALA A 32 -16.34 -19.69 9.36
C ALA A 32 -14.84 -19.41 9.20
N ARG A 33 -14.47 -18.62 8.19
CA ARG A 33 -13.11 -18.23 7.87
C ARG A 33 -12.91 -16.73 8.11
N PRO A 34 -11.76 -16.35 8.69
CA PRO A 34 -11.35 -14.96 8.67
C PRO A 34 -11.22 -14.47 7.22
N GLY A 35 -11.29 -13.15 7.02
CA GLY A 35 -10.98 -12.56 5.72
C GLY A 35 -9.51 -12.79 5.35
N THR A 36 -9.11 -12.50 4.13
CA THR A 36 -7.71 -12.56 3.71
C THR A 36 -7.10 -11.16 3.69
N THR A 37 -5.85 -11.06 4.15
CA THR A 37 -4.96 -9.92 3.91
C THR A 37 -4.00 -10.23 2.77
N LEU A 38 -4.11 -9.47 1.68
CA LEU A 38 -3.18 -9.46 0.57
C LEU A 38 -2.19 -8.31 0.73
N LEU A 39 -0.90 -8.60 0.88
CA LEU A 39 0.18 -7.62 0.85
C LEU A 39 0.76 -7.54 -0.56
N LEU A 40 0.76 -6.35 -1.16
CA LEU A 40 1.42 -6.01 -2.42
C LEU A 40 2.60 -5.08 -2.12
N THR A 41 3.81 -5.50 -2.45
CA THR A 41 5.04 -4.74 -2.17
C THR A 41 5.62 -4.21 -3.47
N ALA A 42 5.91 -2.90 -3.50
CA ALA A 42 6.54 -2.26 -4.65
C ALA A 42 7.95 -2.84 -4.88
N PRO A 43 8.48 -2.81 -6.12
CA PRO A 43 9.81 -3.36 -6.42
C PRO A 43 10.96 -2.52 -5.84
N ALA A 44 10.71 -1.23 -5.56
CA ALA A 44 11.74 -0.29 -5.13
C ALA A 44 11.22 0.76 -4.13
N PRO A 45 12.10 1.35 -3.31
CA PRO A 45 11.76 2.50 -2.48
C PRO A 45 11.30 3.70 -3.30
N VAL A 46 10.26 4.37 -2.81
CA VAL A 46 9.61 5.51 -3.50
C VAL A 46 10.07 6.85 -2.97
N VAL A 47 10.69 6.83 -1.78
CA VAL A 47 11.37 7.99 -1.20
C VAL A 47 12.81 7.94 -1.66
N GLY A 48 13.17 8.83 -2.59
CA GLY A 48 14.57 8.99 -2.96
C GLY A 48 15.39 9.46 -1.75
N ALA A 49 16.62 8.96 -1.63
CA ALA A 49 17.65 9.66 -0.88
C ALA A 49 17.92 10.98 -1.61
N GLY A 50 17.11 12.00 -1.36
CA GLY A 50 17.24 13.29 -2.06
C GLY A 50 18.66 13.84 -1.89
N PRO A 51 19.18 14.62 -2.86
CA PRO A 51 20.48 15.26 -2.74
C PRO A 51 20.55 16.01 -1.42
N VAL A 52 21.71 16.05 -0.78
CA VAL A 52 21.92 16.82 0.45
C VAL A 52 22.12 18.28 0.03
N PRO A 53 21.12 19.20 0.07
CA PRO A 53 21.46 20.60 0.08
C PRO A 53 22.25 20.85 1.36
N THR A 54 23.31 21.63 1.25
CA THR A 54 24.14 22.14 2.35
C THR A 54 23.27 22.90 3.33
N ALA A 55 22.65 22.16 4.25
CA ALA A 55 21.65 22.69 5.16
C ALA A 55 22.29 22.97 6.52
N GLY A 56 22.02 24.18 7.03
CA GLY A 56 22.49 24.67 8.32
C GLY A 56 22.05 23.79 9.50
N PRO A 57 22.64 24.00 10.69
CA PRO A 57 22.48 23.11 11.85
C PRO A 57 21.03 22.88 12.28
N LEU A 58 20.15 23.88 12.16
CA LEU A 58 18.71 23.77 12.46
C LEU A 58 17.95 22.87 11.47
N ALA A 59 18.35 22.88 10.19
CA ALA A 59 17.79 22.00 9.18
C ALA A 59 18.26 20.54 9.37
N ARG A 60 19.46 20.32 9.90
CA ARG A 60 19.93 18.97 10.30
C ARG A 60 19.15 18.42 11.48
N LEU A 61 18.79 19.25 12.47
CA LEU A 61 17.91 18.84 13.56
C LEU A 61 16.49 18.53 13.08
N ARG A 62 15.95 19.34 12.14
CA ARG A 62 14.67 19.07 11.49
C ARG A 62 14.70 17.79 10.64
N ARG A 63 15.82 17.48 9.96
CA ARG A 63 16.04 16.19 9.29
C ARG A 63 16.17 15.02 10.26
N ARG A 64 16.80 15.19 11.43
CA ARG A 64 16.79 14.14 12.46
C ARG A 64 15.38 13.85 12.98
N ARG A 65 14.46 14.82 12.92
CA ARG A 65 13.03 14.64 13.26
C ARG A 65 12.18 14.15 12.07
N ALA A 66 12.57 14.45 10.83
CA ALA A 66 11.94 13.92 9.62
C ALA A 66 12.57 12.56 9.30
N GLY A 67 11.90 11.48 9.72
CA GLY A 67 12.39 10.10 9.65
C GLY A 67 13.19 9.81 8.37
N LEU A 68 14.37 9.23 8.56
CA LEU A 68 15.27 8.79 7.49
C LEU A 68 14.47 8.06 6.40
N ALA A 69 14.79 8.27 5.12
CA ALA A 69 14.15 7.49 4.06
C ALA A 69 14.47 6.00 4.27
N SER A 70 13.45 5.16 4.27
CA SER A 70 13.66 3.72 4.40
C SER A 70 14.28 3.18 3.10
N PRO A 71 15.29 2.30 3.17
CA PRO A 71 15.79 1.58 2.01
C PRO A 71 14.85 0.43 1.60
N HIS A 72 13.80 0.15 2.38
CA HIS A 72 12.86 -0.92 2.08
C HIS A 72 11.73 -0.39 1.18
N PRO A 73 11.27 -1.19 0.21
CA PRO A 73 10.12 -0.82 -0.59
C PRO A 73 8.84 -0.72 0.26
N PRO A 74 7.93 0.21 -0.07
CA PRO A 74 6.63 0.29 0.57
C PRO A 74 5.72 -0.88 0.17
N GLY A 75 4.93 -1.36 1.14
CA GLY A 75 3.86 -2.32 0.92
C GLY A 75 2.46 -1.69 1.05
N MET A 76 1.49 -2.32 0.42
CA MET A 76 0.06 -2.03 0.53
C MET A 76 -0.65 -3.32 0.94
N ALA A 77 -1.31 -3.29 2.09
CA ALA A 77 -2.16 -4.39 2.55
C ALA A 77 -3.62 -4.12 2.15
N LEU A 78 -4.28 -5.10 1.54
CA LEU A 78 -5.70 -5.12 1.25
C LEU A 78 -6.33 -6.24 2.08
N THR A 79 -7.22 -5.89 2.99
CA THR A 79 -7.85 -6.83 3.92
C THR A 79 -9.33 -6.91 3.64
N GLY A 80 -9.82 -8.10 3.28
CA GLY A 80 -11.26 -8.33 3.20
C GLY A 80 -11.88 -8.28 4.59
N ARG A 81 -12.90 -7.45 4.77
CA ARG A 81 -13.67 -7.30 6.00
C ARG A 81 -15.14 -7.63 5.73
N ALA A 82 -15.92 -7.78 6.80
CA ALA A 82 -17.37 -7.99 6.66
C ALA A 82 -18.06 -6.75 6.06
N ASP A 83 -17.58 -5.56 6.38
CA ASP A 83 -18.14 -4.25 5.99
C ASP A 83 -17.46 -3.63 4.76
N GLY A 84 -16.50 -4.31 4.15
CA GLY A 84 -15.82 -3.81 2.95
C GLY A 84 -14.43 -4.39 2.76
N VAL A 85 -13.55 -3.60 2.13
CA VAL A 85 -12.13 -3.89 2.00
C VAL A 85 -11.34 -2.75 2.63
N GLU A 86 -10.53 -3.07 3.62
CA GLU A 86 -9.61 -2.12 4.26
C GLU A 86 -8.27 -2.13 3.52
N ILE A 87 -7.87 -0.98 2.98
CA ILE A 87 -6.53 -0.80 2.42
C ILE A 87 -5.67 -0.05 3.43
N ALA A 88 -4.48 -0.58 3.71
CA ALA A 88 -3.51 0.02 4.61
C ALA A 88 -2.14 0.19 3.92
N LEU A 89 -1.58 1.40 4.00
CA LEU A 89 -0.23 1.72 3.56
C LEU A 89 0.61 2.20 4.76
N PRO A 90 1.56 1.38 5.25
CA PRO A 90 2.54 1.83 6.23
C PRO A 90 3.30 3.07 5.72
N VAL A 91 3.37 4.11 6.56
CA VAL A 91 4.13 5.32 6.27
C VAL A 91 5.58 5.19 6.74
N LEU A 92 5.80 4.36 7.76
CA LEU A 92 7.10 4.09 8.37
C LEU A 92 7.39 2.58 8.35
N ASP A 93 8.66 2.22 8.23
CA ASP A 93 9.11 0.84 8.41
C ASP A 93 9.20 0.46 9.90
N ALA A 94 9.55 -0.79 10.19
CA ALA A 94 9.69 -1.30 11.55
C ALA A 94 10.73 -0.56 12.40
N ARG A 95 11.66 0.19 11.79
CA ARG A 95 12.68 1.00 12.46
C ARG A 95 12.26 2.47 12.57
N GLY A 96 11.06 2.84 12.11
CA GLY A 96 10.55 4.21 12.12
C GLY A 96 11.08 5.08 10.97
N ALA A 97 11.75 4.50 9.98
CA ALA A 97 12.21 5.21 8.77
C ALA A 97 11.04 5.34 7.77
N ALA A 98 10.99 6.45 7.03
CA ALA A 98 9.86 6.78 6.15
C ALA A 98 9.85 5.90 4.89
N LEU A 99 8.76 5.14 4.70
CA LEU A 99 8.43 4.42 3.47
C LEU A 99 7.74 5.34 2.46
N LEU A 100 7.01 6.36 2.94
CA LEU A 100 6.32 7.35 2.11
C LEU A 100 6.76 8.76 2.48
N GLY A 101 7.01 9.59 1.46
CA GLY A 101 7.39 10.99 1.63
C GLY A 101 6.21 11.88 2.02
N PRO A 102 6.46 13.10 2.51
CA PRO A 102 5.40 14.03 2.93
C PRO A 102 4.40 14.37 1.81
N ALA A 103 4.87 14.46 0.57
CA ALA A 103 4.01 14.73 -0.59
C ALA A 103 3.05 13.56 -0.85
N GLN A 104 3.55 12.33 -0.88
CA GLN A 104 2.73 11.12 -1.02
C GLN A 104 1.66 11.02 0.09
N VAL A 105 2.08 11.25 1.34
CA VAL A 105 1.17 11.27 2.49
C VAL A 105 0.11 12.36 2.33
N GLY A 106 0.48 13.55 1.88
CA GLY A 106 -0.43 14.66 1.61
C GLY A 106 -1.48 14.30 0.57
N SER A 107 -1.06 13.76 -0.58
CA SER A 107 -1.95 13.34 -1.67
C SER A 107 -2.94 12.27 -1.21
N LEU A 108 -2.48 11.24 -0.49
CA LEU A 108 -3.35 10.20 0.05
C LEU A 108 -4.38 10.77 1.03
N ARG A 109 -3.98 11.69 1.93
CA ARG A 109 -4.96 12.31 2.84
C ARG A 109 -6.01 13.14 2.10
N ALA A 110 -5.62 13.84 1.04
CA ALA A 110 -6.56 14.59 0.20
C ALA A 110 -7.58 13.66 -0.50
N LEU A 111 -7.18 12.42 -0.80
CA LEU A 111 -8.04 11.35 -1.33
C LEU A 111 -8.86 10.63 -0.25
N GLY A 112 -8.89 11.15 0.98
CA GLY A 112 -9.73 10.64 2.06
C GLY A 112 -9.07 9.60 2.96
N TRP A 113 -7.79 9.26 2.77
CA TRP A 113 -7.08 8.32 3.62
C TRP A 113 -6.87 8.88 5.04
N ARG A 114 -7.06 8.03 6.05
CA ARG A 114 -6.96 8.39 7.47
C ARG A 114 -5.66 7.86 8.06
N ARG A 115 -5.02 8.57 8.98
CA ARG A 115 -3.87 8.02 9.71
C ARG A 115 -4.35 7.10 10.83
N ARG A 116 -3.75 5.91 10.92
CA ARG A 116 -3.97 4.95 12.01
C ARG A 116 -2.67 4.19 12.29
N ALA A 117 -2.18 4.24 13.53
CA ALA A 117 -1.03 3.45 14.01
C ALA A 117 0.18 3.38 13.05
N GLY A 118 0.62 4.53 12.50
CA GLY A 118 1.78 4.58 11.59
C GLY A 118 1.49 4.24 10.13
N ALA A 119 0.25 3.91 9.78
CA ALA A 119 -0.22 3.68 8.42
C ALA A 119 -1.25 4.75 7.99
N LEU A 120 -1.46 4.84 6.68
CA LEU A 120 -2.62 5.46 6.07
C LEU A 120 -3.61 4.36 5.70
N VAL A 121 -4.85 4.49 6.16
CA VAL A 121 -5.90 3.49 5.98
C VAL A 121 -7.11 4.08 5.28
N ARG A 122 -7.78 3.26 4.49
CA ARG A 122 -9.06 3.58 3.86
C ARG A 122 -9.91 2.32 3.76
N LEU A 123 -11.15 2.40 4.25
CA LEU A 123 -12.15 1.36 4.07
C LEU A 123 -13.01 1.71 2.85
N LEU A 124 -13.23 0.73 1.97
CA LEU A 124 -14.03 0.86 0.75
C LEU A 124 -15.13 -0.21 0.75
N PRO A 125 -16.30 0.08 0.16
CA PRO A 125 -17.50 -0.76 0.32
C PRO A 125 -17.36 -2.13 -0.36
N ASP A 126 -16.64 -2.19 -1.48
CA ASP A 126 -16.52 -3.38 -2.33
C ASP A 126 -15.12 -3.51 -2.94
N GLY A 127 -14.86 -4.68 -3.51
CA GLY A 127 -13.61 -5.07 -4.16
C GLY A 127 -13.31 -4.24 -5.40
N GLY A 128 -14.33 -3.82 -6.16
CA GLY A 128 -14.17 -2.92 -7.32
C GLY A 128 -13.60 -1.56 -6.93
N ALA A 129 -14.23 -0.88 -5.97
CA ALA A 129 -13.75 0.39 -5.45
C ALA A 129 -12.37 0.26 -4.82
N ALA A 130 -12.10 -0.85 -4.12
CA ALA A 130 -10.81 -1.12 -3.52
C ALA A 130 -9.70 -1.38 -4.54
N ALA A 131 -9.97 -2.18 -5.57
CA ALA A 131 -9.02 -2.46 -6.65
C ALA A 131 -8.67 -1.18 -7.42
N ALA A 132 -9.67 -0.38 -7.80
CA ALA A 132 -9.44 0.90 -8.46
C ALA A 132 -8.58 1.85 -7.61
N ALA A 133 -8.87 1.94 -6.31
CA ALA A 133 -8.07 2.74 -5.38
C ALA A 133 -6.64 2.19 -5.24
N ALA A 134 -6.47 0.87 -5.16
CA ALA A 134 -5.18 0.20 -5.05
C ALA A 134 -4.33 0.44 -6.29
N VAL A 135 -4.86 0.20 -7.49
CA VAL A 135 -4.15 0.42 -8.77
C VAL A 135 -3.70 1.87 -8.89
N ARG A 136 -4.59 2.81 -8.58
CA ARG A 136 -4.23 4.23 -8.59
C ARG A 136 -3.06 4.52 -7.65
N VAL A 137 -3.08 3.98 -6.44
CA VAL A 137 -1.99 4.18 -5.48
C VAL A 137 -0.70 3.48 -5.94
N LEU A 138 -0.77 2.26 -6.47
CA LEU A 138 0.39 1.53 -6.99
C LEU A 138 1.10 2.33 -8.10
N ILE A 139 0.34 2.88 -9.05
CA ILE A 139 0.90 3.63 -10.19
C ILE A 139 1.30 5.04 -9.77
N GLU A 140 0.39 5.82 -9.17
CA GLU A 140 0.59 7.26 -8.96
C GLU A 140 1.46 7.57 -7.74
N VAL A 141 1.36 6.75 -6.68
CA VAL A 141 2.04 7.01 -5.40
C VAL A 141 3.26 6.13 -5.24
N LEU A 142 3.10 4.83 -5.49
CA LEU A 142 4.18 3.86 -5.34
C LEU A 142 5.04 3.69 -6.60
N ARG A 143 4.68 4.35 -7.70
CA ARG A 143 5.45 4.41 -8.95
C ARG A 143 5.79 3.03 -9.52
N VAL A 144 4.90 2.06 -9.33
CA VAL A 144 5.02 0.72 -9.91
C VAL A 144 4.74 0.82 -11.41
N ALA A 145 5.69 0.36 -12.22
CA ALA A 145 5.57 0.41 -13.68
C ALA A 145 4.60 -0.65 -14.18
N HIS A 146 4.72 -1.89 -13.68
CA HIS A 146 3.94 -3.03 -14.12
C HIS A 146 3.49 -3.91 -12.93
N PRO A 147 2.29 -4.52 -12.94
CA PRO A 147 1.83 -5.36 -11.82
C PRO A 147 2.70 -6.59 -11.60
N ALA A 148 3.33 -7.13 -12.65
CA ALA A 148 4.32 -8.22 -12.55
C ALA A 148 5.58 -7.85 -11.73
N ASP A 149 5.84 -6.56 -11.49
CA ASP A 149 6.96 -6.13 -10.65
C ASP A 149 6.64 -6.21 -9.15
N LEU A 150 5.40 -6.53 -8.78
CA LEU A 150 4.96 -6.59 -7.39
C LEU A 150 5.36 -7.93 -6.76
N ASP A 151 6.00 -7.84 -5.61
CA ASP A 151 6.03 -8.98 -4.69
C ASP A 151 4.69 -9.07 -3.95
N HIS A 152 4.22 -10.29 -3.68
CA HIS A 152 2.90 -10.50 -3.12
C HIS A 152 2.85 -11.62 -2.08
N ARG A 153 2.04 -11.40 -1.04
CA ARG A 153 1.81 -12.41 0.00
C ARG A 153 0.37 -12.36 0.48
N ALA A 154 -0.28 -13.51 0.53
CA ALA A 154 -1.61 -13.65 1.12
C ALA A 154 -1.52 -14.37 2.48
N ALA A 155 -2.24 -13.87 3.47
CA ALA A 155 -2.38 -14.49 4.79
C ALA A 155 -3.79 -14.27 5.34
N ASP A 156 -4.25 -15.18 6.20
CA ASP A 156 -5.52 -15.01 6.90
C ASP A 156 -5.48 -13.76 7.81
N ALA A 157 -6.56 -12.98 7.80
CA ALA A 157 -6.75 -11.80 8.63
C ALA A 157 -7.14 -12.25 10.04
N GLY A 158 -6.14 -12.44 10.90
CA GLY A 158 -6.32 -12.74 12.33
C GLY A 158 -6.98 -11.63 13.13
#